data_AF-A0A1X7SRI5-F1
#
_entry.id   AF-A0A1X7SRI5-F1
#
_cell.length_a   1.000
_cell.length_b   1.000
_cell.length_c   1.000
_cell.angle_alpha   90.00
_cell.angle_beta   90.00
_cell.angle_gamma   90.00
#
_symmetry.space_group_name_H-M   'P 1'
#
loop_
_entity.id
_entity.type
_entity.pdbx_description
1 polymer ?
#
loop_
_entity_poly.entity_id
_entity_poly.type
_entity_poly.pdbx_seq_one_letter_code
_entity_poly.pdbx_strand_id
1 'polypeptide(L)'
;MVTITSSCSSSLSLFSSPLTIDQLIDVLDLLKRCGFPQTRWYELGLRLGLHKDTVDVLEAIFSRDVSRCLTKCLSKWLRRADNVDSKGGATFDSLSDALKSMNENAAADKLDQESKLISLIVL
;
A
#
# COMPACT_ATOMS: atom_id res chain seq x y z
N MET A 1 -36.54 -23.66 3.85
CA MET A 1 -35.10 -23.94 3.72
C MET A 1 -34.43 -22.60 3.47
N VAL A 2 -33.81 -22.01 4.49
CA VAL A 2 -33.26 -20.64 4.43
C VAL A 2 -31.92 -20.70 3.72
N THR A 3 -31.86 -20.13 2.52
CA THR A 3 -30.62 -19.90 1.79
C THR A 3 -29.90 -18.74 2.47
N ILE A 4 -28.88 -19.03 3.27
CA ILE A 4 -27.99 -17.99 3.78
C ILE A 4 -27.14 -17.53 2.59
N THR A 5 -27.51 -16.40 2.01
CA THR A 5 -26.74 -15.72 0.98
C THR A 5 -25.45 -15.20 1.60
N SER A 6 -24.35 -15.83 1.20
CA SER A 6 -22.96 -15.44 1.39
C SER A 6 -22.76 -13.92 1.49
N SER A 7 -22.50 -13.44 2.71
CA SER A 7 -22.11 -12.05 2.98
C SER A 7 -20.60 -11.81 2.75
N CYS A 8 -19.88 -12.76 2.16
CA CYS A 8 -18.42 -12.73 2.03
C CYS A 8 -17.94 -11.87 0.86
N SER A 9 -18.77 -11.70 -0.18
CA SER A 9 -18.32 -11.03 -1.42
C SER A 9 -18.24 -9.51 -1.30
N SER A 10 -19.12 -8.89 -0.49
CA SER A 10 -19.20 -7.44 -0.36
C SER A 10 -18.06 -6.85 0.48
N SER A 11 -17.49 -7.63 1.40
CA SER A 11 -16.35 -7.22 2.22
C SER A 11 -15.02 -7.35 1.47
N LEU A 12 -14.92 -8.26 0.50
CA LEU A 12 -13.77 -8.39 -0.40
C LEU A 12 -13.72 -7.30 -1.48
N SER A 13 -14.87 -6.76 -1.92
CA SER A 13 -14.91 -5.81 -3.04
C SER A 13 -14.33 -4.43 -2.74
N LEU A 14 -14.20 -4.06 -1.47
CA LEU A 14 -13.64 -2.75 -1.07
C LEU A 14 -12.11 -2.77 -0.92
N PHE A 15 -11.51 -3.96 -0.74
CA PHE A 15 -10.07 -4.20 -0.62
C PHE A 15 -9.27 -3.86 -1.88
N SER A 16 -9.87 -4.15 -3.03
CA SER A 16 -9.30 -3.85 -4.34
C SER A 16 -9.72 -2.48 -4.87
N SER A 17 -10.32 -1.61 -4.05
CA SER A 17 -10.69 -0.27 -4.49
C SER A 17 -9.43 0.53 -4.86
N PRO A 18 -9.40 1.19 -6.03
CA PRO A 18 -8.28 2.04 -6.39
C PRO A 18 -8.11 3.16 -5.37
N LEU A 19 -6.93 3.23 -4.78
CA LEU A 19 -6.50 4.35 -3.95
C LEU A 19 -6.08 5.52 -4.84
N THR A 20 -6.31 6.74 -4.37
CA THR A 20 -5.91 7.96 -5.07
C THR A 20 -4.85 8.73 -4.29
N ILE A 21 -4.25 9.73 -4.94
CA ILE A 21 -3.26 10.61 -4.30
C ILE A 21 -3.80 11.34 -3.05
N ASP A 22 -5.11 11.52 -2.94
CA ASP A 22 -5.75 12.19 -1.80
C ASP A 22 -5.63 11.38 -0.51
N GLN A 23 -5.44 10.06 -0.62
CA GLN A 23 -5.27 9.13 0.50
C GLN A 23 -3.81 8.96 0.93
N LEU A 24 -2.88 9.77 0.40
CA LEU A 24 -1.45 9.65 0.70
C LEU A 24 -1.15 9.71 2.21
N ILE A 25 -1.80 10.63 2.92
CA ILE A 25 -1.60 10.79 4.37
C ILE A 25 -2.15 9.57 5.12
N ASP A 26 -3.34 9.08 4.75
CA ASP A 26 -3.96 7.91 5.37
C ASP A 26 -3.09 6.65 5.21
N VAL A 27 -2.53 6.44 4.01
CA VAL A 27 -1.62 5.32 3.73
C VAL A 27 -0.32 5.45 4.55
N LEU A 28 0.25 6.65 4.66
CA LEU A 28 1.45 6.90 5.46
C LEU A 28 1.21 6.60 6.95
N ASP A 29 0.11 7.12 7.51
CA ASP A 29 -0.25 6.92 8.91
C ASP A 29 -0.59 5.46 9.18
N LEU A 30 -1.24 4.78 8.24
CA LEU A 30 -1.53 3.37 8.34
C LEU A 30 -0.24 2.53 8.34
N LEU A 31 0.70 2.75 7.41
CA LEU A 31 2.00 2.06 7.42
C LEU A 31 2.77 2.28 8.73
N LYS A 32 2.71 3.50 9.28
CA LYS A 32 3.29 3.83 10.59
C LYS A 32 2.62 3.05 11.71
N ARG A 33 1.27 2.98 11.73
CA ARG A 33 0.53 2.16 12.71
C ARG A 33 0.80 0.67 12.55
N CYS A 34 1.02 0.20 11.32
CA CYS A 34 1.42 -1.18 11.02
C CYS A 34 2.84 -1.52 11.46
N GLY A 35 3.64 -0.52 11.87
CA GLY A 35 5.01 -0.72 12.31
C GLY A 35 5.99 -0.95 11.15
N PHE A 36 5.62 -0.57 9.92
CA PHE A 36 6.49 -0.72 8.76
C PHE A 36 7.76 0.14 8.93
N PRO A 37 8.97 -0.44 8.78
CA PRO A 37 10.21 0.32 8.88
C PRO A 37 10.40 1.23 7.67
N GLN A 38 10.22 2.54 7.85
CA GLN A 38 10.31 3.52 6.75
C GLN A 38 11.66 3.50 6.02
N THR A 39 12.73 3.03 6.67
CA THR A 39 14.05 2.84 6.06
C THR A 39 14.05 1.86 4.88
N ARG A 40 13.07 0.95 4.80
CA ARG A 40 12.91 0.00 3.68
C ARG A 40 12.09 0.55 2.51
N TRP A 41 11.85 1.87 2.45
CA TRP A 41 11.08 2.52 1.39
C TRP A 41 11.60 2.20 -0.02
N TYR A 42 12.92 2.03 -0.18
CA TYR A 42 13.56 1.75 -1.47
C TYR A 42 13.07 0.41 -2.03
N GLU A 43 13.20 -0.65 -1.22
CA GLU A 43 12.73 -1.98 -1.57
C GLU A 43 11.21 -1.99 -1.78
N LEU A 44 10.46 -1.30 -0.92
CA LEU A 44 9.01 -1.17 -1.07
C LEU A 44 8.62 -0.57 -2.42
N GLY A 45 9.28 0.52 -2.84
CA GLY A 45 9.02 1.15 -4.14
C GLY A 45 9.19 0.19 -5.31
N LEU A 46 10.25 -0.63 -5.29
CA LEU A 46 10.48 -1.65 -6.31
C LEU A 46 9.40 -2.73 -6.31
N ARG A 47 8.98 -3.21 -5.12
CA ARG A 47 7.92 -4.22 -4.99
C ARG A 47 6.56 -3.71 -5.48
N LEU A 48 6.29 -2.43 -5.25
CA LEU A 48 5.10 -1.73 -5.74
C LEU A 48 5.13 -1.43 -7.25
N GLY A 49 6.22 -1.75 -7.95
CA GLY A 49 6.31 -1.60 -9.41
C GLY A 49 6.91 -0.28 -9.89
N LEU A 50 7.51 0.52 -9.01
CA LEU A 50 8.34 1.65 -9.44
C LEU A 50 9.63 1.13 -10.09
N HIS A 51 10.08 1.80 -11.15
CA HIS A 51 11.34 1.43 -11.80
C HIS A 51 12.54 1.80 -10.92
N LYS A 52 13.63 1.06 -11.07
CA LYS A 52 14.88 1.33 -10.35
C LYS A 52 15.34 2.78 -10.54
N ASP A 53 15.29 3.29 -11.77
CA ASP A 53 15.68 4.68 -12.07
C ASP A 53 14.83 5.70 -11.29
N THR A 54 13.52 5.46 -11.16
CA THR A 54 12.62 6.30 -10.36
C THR A 54 13.04 6.30 -8.90
N VAL A 55 13.31 5.14 -8.31
CA VAL A 55 13.67 5.00 -6.90
C VAL A 55 15.07 5.56 -6.62
N ASP A 56 16.04 5.33 -7.53
CA ASP A 56 17.41 5.86 -7.44
C ASP A 56 17.42 7.41 -7.46
N VAL A 57 16.58 8.04 -8.29
CA VAL A 57 16.41 9.50 -8.28
C VAL A 57 15.87 10.00 -6.95
N LEU A 58 14.92 9.29 -6.33
CA LEU A 58 14.42 9.66 -5.01
C LEU A 58 15.50 9.54 -3.93
N GLU A 59 16.30 8.48 -3.98
CA GLU A 59 17.41 8.26 -3.05
C GLU A 59 18.45 9.37 -3.18
N ALA A 60 18.85 9.73 -4.40
CA ALA A 60 19.84 10.78 -4.64
C ALA A 60 19.39 12.15 -4.10
N ILE A 61 18.11 12.51 -4.31
CA ILE A 61 17.59 13.83 -3.93
C ILE A 61 17.28 13.92 -2.42
N PHE A 62 16.79 12.83 -1.83
CA PHE A 62 16.22 12.84 -0.48
C PHE A 62 16.92 11.88 0.50
N SER A 63 18.11 11.37 0.19
CA SER A 63 18.87 10.40 1.01
C SER A 63 18.94 10.69 2.51
N ARG A 64 18.92 11.96 2.93
CA ARG A 64 18.99 12.37 4.34
C ARG A 64 17.63 12.40 5.05
N ASP A 65 16.53 12.23 4.32
CA ASP A 65 15.16 12.36 4.80
C ASP A 65 14.33 11.15 4.36
N VAL A 66 14.48 10.06 5.13
CA VAL A 66 13.80 8.77 4.91
C VAL A 66 12.27 8.94 4.82
N SER A 67 11.70 9.78 5.68
CA SER A 67 10.26 10.05 5.70
C SER A 67 9.80 10.68 4.39
N ARG A 68 10.59 11.61 3.84
CA ARG A 68 10.31 12.24 2.55
C ARG A 68 10.50 11.27 1.39
N CYS A 69 11.49 10.38 1.43
CA CYS A 69 11.64 9.32 0.43
C CYS A 69 10.41 8.42 0.38
N LEU A 70 9.95 7.92 1.54
CA LEU A 70 8.74 7.09 1.63
C LEU A 70 7.52 7.84 1.12
N THR A 71 7.34 9.09 1.52
CA THR A 71 6.23 9.95 1.05
C THR A 71 6.23 10.08 -0.48
N LYS A 72 7.38 10.31 -1.10
CA LYS A 72 7.49 10.42 -2.56
C LYS A 72 7.30 9.09 -3.28
N CYS A 73 7.82 8.01 -2.71
CA CYS A 73 7.59 6.65 -3.18
C CYS A 73 6.09 6.33 -3.24
N LEU A 74 5.37 6.53 -2.13
CA LEU A 74 3.93 6.28 -2.06
C LEU A 74 3.14 7.24 -2.95
N SER A 75 3.56 8.49 -3.08
CA SER A 75 2.94 9.44 -4.02
C SER A 75 3.05 8.98 -5.47
N LYS A 76 4.17 8.37 -5.87
CA LYS A 76 4.36 7.79 -7.21
C LYS A 76 3.52 6.53 -7.40
N TRP A 77 3.47 5.66 -6.40
CA TRP A 77 2.62 4.46 -6.41
C TRP A 77 1.13 4.82 -6.52
N LEU A 78 0.61 5.73 -5.70
CA LEU A 78 -0.79 6.20 -5.75
C LEU A 78 -1.15 6.89 -7.08
N ARG A 79 -0.17 7.45 -7.78
CA ARG A 79 -0.33 8.01 -9.13
C ARG A 79 -0.18 6.96 -10.24
N ARG A 80 -0.02 5.68 -9.88
CA ARG A 80 0.11 4.55 -10.82
C ARG A 80 1.26 4.75 -11.81
N ALA A 81 2.38 5.29 -11.33
CA ALA A 81 3.57 5.47 -12.15
C ALA A 81 4.17 4.12 -12.59
N ASP A 82 5.01 4.15 -13.62
CA ASP A 82 5.84 3.03 -14.04
C ASP A 82 5.04 1.73 -14.24
N ASN A 83 5.38 0.65 -13.53
CA ASN A 83 4.77 -0.66 -13.66
C ASN A 83 3.78 -0.98 -12.52
N VAL A 84 3.28 0.01 -11.79
CA VAL A 84 2.35 -0.18 -10.65
C VAL A 84 1.13 -1.03 -11.05
N ASP A 85 0.59 -0.80 -12.24
CA ASP A 85 -0.58 -1.55 -12.73
C ASP A 85 -0.29 -3.03 -12.95
N SER A 86 0.94 -3.38 -13.34
CA SER A 86 1.36 -4.78 -13.46
C SER A 86 1.52 -5.48 -12.10
N LYS A 87 1.53 -4.71 -11.00
CA LYS A 87 1.60 -5.18 -9.60
C LYS A 87 0.25 -5.14 -8.89
N GLY A 88 -0.85 -5.01 -9.62
CA GLY A 88 -2.20 -4.96 -9.05
C GLY A 88 -2.74 -3.55 -8.81
N GLY A 89 -2.02 -2.52 -9.24
CA GLY A 89 -2.44 -1.12 -9.13
C GLY A 89 -2.11 -0.49 -7.78
N ALA A 90 -2.75 0.63 -7.48
CA ALA A 90 -2.65 1.29 -6.18
C ALA A 90 -3.81 0.85 -5.29
N THR A 91 -3.70 -0.31 -4.65
CA THR A 91 -4.75 -0.89 -3.77
C THR A 91 -4.14 -1.37 -2.46
N PHE A 92 -4.95 -1.51 -1.40
CA PHE A 92 -4.44 -2.10 -0.16
C PHE A 92 -3.95 -3.54 -0.35
N ASP A 93 -4.58 -4.30 -1.26
CA ASP A 93 -4.13 -5.65 -1.63
C ASP A 93 -2.70 -5.63 -2.19
N SER A 94 -2.43 -4.80 -3.19
CA SER A 94 -1.09 -4.69 -3.79
C SER A 94 -0.02 -4.22 -2.79
N LEU A 95 -0.41 -3.36 -1.83
CA LEU A 95 0.48 -2.93 -0.75
C LEU A 95 0.76 -4.07 0.23
N SER A 96 -0.27 -4.83 0.61
CA SER A 96 -0.16 -6.01 1.48
C SER A 96 0.75 -7.08 0.85
N ASP A 97 0.54 -7.37 -0.43
CA ASP A 97 1.34 -8.33 -1.19
C ASP A 97 2.81 -7.88 -1.30
N ALA A 98 3.05 -6.59 -1.51
CA ALA A 98 4.40 -6.03 -1.50
C ALA A 98 5.07 -6.22 -0.15
N LEU A 99 4.38 -5.92 0.97
CA LEU A 99 4.90 -6.12 2.32
C LEU A 99 5.19 -7.60 2.61
N LYS A 100 4.29 -8.53 2.25
CA LYS A 100 4.51 -9.98 2.37
C LYS A 100 5.75 -10.42 1.57
N SER A 101 5.92 -9.90 0.36
CA SER A 101 7.10 -10.21 -0.47
C SER A 101 8.43 -9.71 0.11
N MET A 102 8.38 -8.71 1.01
CA MET A 102 9.50 -8.17 1.77
C MET A 102 9.73 -8.90 3.10
N ASN A 103 8.91 -9.91 3.42
CA ASN A 103 8.80 -10.58 4.71
C ASN A 103 8.34 -9.66 5.86
N GLU A 104 7.69 -8.54 5.55
CA GLU A 104 7.03 -7.66 6.53
C GLU A 104 5.63 -8.17 6.89
N ASN A 105 5.52 -9.46 7.22
CA ASN A 105 4.24 -10.16 7.38
C ASN A 105 3.38 -9.55 8.50
N ALA A 106 4.00 -9.16 9.62
CA ALA A 106 3.27 -8.52 10.73
C ALA A 106 2.65 -7.17 10.32
N ALA A 107 3.37 -6.37 9.51
CA ALA A 107 2.85 -5.12 8.99
C ALA A 107 1.73 -5.36 7.96
N ALA A 108 1.88 -6.39 7.11
CA ALA A 108 0.87 -6.78 6.14
C ALA A 108 -0.41 -7.29 6.81
N ASP A 109 -0.30 -8.16 7.81
CA ASP A 109 -1.46 -8.71 8.54
C ASP A 109 -2.24 -7.60 9.25
N LYS A 110 -1.51 -6.64 9.86
CA LYS A 110 -2.13 -5.48 10.49
C LYS A 110 -2.76 -4.54 9.45
N LEU A 111 -2.14 -4.35 8.29
CA LEU A 111 -2.72 -3.60 7.17
C LEU A 111 -4.03 -4.23 6.72
N ASP A 112 -4.05 -5.55 6.54
CA ASP A 112 -5.22 -6.34 6.14
C ASP A 112 -6.35 -6.26 7.18
N GLN A 113 -6.02 -6.11 8.46
CA GLN A 113 -7.01 -5.92 9.52
C GLN A 113 -7.59 -4.51 9.52
N GLU A 114 -6.75 -3.49 9.44
CA GLU A 114 -7.15 -2.08 9.52
C GLU A 114 -7.94 -1.62 8.30
N SER A 115 -7.56 -2.08 7.10
CA SER A 115 -8.30 -1.80 5.87
C SER A 115 -9.72 -2.42 5.85
N LYS A 116 -9.94 -3.53 6.60
CA LYS A 116 -11.28 -4.13 6.77
C LYS A 116 -12.17 -3.22 7.60
N LEU A 117 -11.60 -2.57 8.61
CA LEU A 117 -12.32 -1.66 9.50
C LEU A 117 -12.72 -0.36 8.79
N ILE A 118 -11.84 0.19 7.94
CA ILE A 118 -12.16 1.37 7.12
C ILE A 118 -13.33 1.08 6.19
N SER A 119 -13.36 -0.13 5.60
CA SER A 119 -14.44 -0.58 4.73
C SER A 119 -15.80 -0.73 5.45
N LEU A 120 -15.79 -0.91 6.77
CA LEU A 120 -17.01 -1.05 7.59
C LEU A 120 -17.58 0.29 8.07
N ILE A 121 -16.78 1.37 8.08
CA ILE A 121 -17.21 2.69 8.56
C ILE A 121 -17.89 3.51 7.43
N VAL A 122 -17.71 3.11 6.17
CA VAL A 122 -18.27 3.79 4.99
C VAL A 122 -19.62 3.18 4.55
N LEU A 123 -20.16 2.21 5.30
CA LEU A 123 -21.50 1.61 5.12
C LEU A 123 -22.44 2.02 6.25
#